data_AF-A0A0K2JBB4-F1
#
_entry.id   AF-A0A0K2JBB4-F1
#
_cell.length_a   1.000
_cell.length_b   1.000
_cell.length_c   1.000
_cell.angle_alpha   90.00
_cell.angle_beta   90.00
_cell.angle_gamma   90.00
#
_symmetry.space_group_name_H-M   'P 1'
#
loop_
_entity.id
_entity.type
_entity.pdbx_description
1 polymer ?
#
loop_
_entity_poly.entity_id
_entity_poly.type
_entity_poly.pdbx_seq_one_letter_code
_entity_poly.pdbx_strand_id
1 'polypeptide(L)'
;MESENEKLKLEKETIEKNVTKYIEVNNYLKKYEILIEKLEKSVSLNELNRKIESANEIMKFLKFIEIFGNGEDFLRDIYKEFKEKKITDKIPLTTEEIELIDYINEFFREKYNYNHDVLMKVNVNQDKFDKSIMQDILKPSDFNFKIVEEFYVPGIKTKSYNFKSIVKGRK
;
A
#
# COMPACT_ATOMS: atom_id res chain seq x y z
N MET A 1 7.49 53.39 -17.36
CA MET A 1 8.42 52.33 -17.81
C MET A 1 9.02 51.57 -16.63
N GLU A 2 9.74 52.20 -15.69
CA GLU A 2 10.31 51.48 -14.52
C GLU A 2 9.25 50.87 -13.59
N SER A 3 8.20 51.60 -13.23
CA SER A 3 7.11 51.09 -12.38
C SER A 3 6.30 49.95 -13.02
N GLU A 4 6.26 49.92 -14.35
CA GLU A 4 5.54 48.91 -15.13
C GLU A 4 6.38 47.63 -15.25
N ASN A 5 7.71 47.78 -15.42
CA ASN A 5 8.66 46.67 -15.35
C ASN A 5 8.71 46.03 -13.96
N GLU A 6 8.65 46.81 -12.88
CA GLU A 6 8.59 46.28 -11.51
C GLU A 6 7.31 45.49 -11.26
N LYS A 7 6.17 45.99 -11.74
CA LYS A 7 4.89 45.29 -11.65
C LYS A 7 4.90 43.97 -12.42
N LEU A 8 5.40 43.96 -13.65
CA LEU A 8 5.53 42.76 -14.47
C LEU A 8 6.47 41.72 -13.83
N LYS A 9 7.55 42.18 -13.18
CA LYS A 9 8.47 41.31 -12.45
C LYS A 9 7.77 40.62 -11.27
N LEU A 10 7.00 41.37 -10.48
CA LEU A 10 6.26 40.84 -9.35
C LEU A 10 5.15 39.85 -9.77
N GLU A 11 4.46 40.15 -10.88
CA GLU A 11 3.46 39.25 -11.48
C GLU A 11 4.11 37.94 -11.94
N LYS A 12 5.27 38.01 -12.60
CA LYS A 12 6.05 36.84 -13.01
C LYS A 12 6.45 35.96 -11.81
N GLU A 13 7.04 36.56 -10.77
CA GLU A 13 7.45 35.83 -9.56
C GLU A 13 6.24 35.16 -8.86
N THR A 14 5.08 35.82 -8.86
CA THR A 14 3.84 35.26 -8.29
C THR A 14 3.34 34.06 -9.10
N ILE A 15 3.35 34.17 -10.43
CA ILE A 15 2.96 33.07 -11.31
C ILE A 15 3.90 31.88 -11.15
N GLU A 16 5.22 32.10 -11.14
CA GLU A 16 6.23 31.04 -10.94
C GLU A 16 6.03 30.30 -9.61
N LYS A 17 5.74 31.03 -8.53
CA LYS A 17 5.41 30.45 -7.23
C LYS A 17 4.14 29.61 -7.25
N ASN A 18 3.09 30.07 -7.94
CA ASN A 18 1.83 29.34 -8.06
C ASN A 18 1.98 28.09 -8.91
N VAL A 19 2.72 28.17 -10.02
CA VAL A 19 3.03 27.01 -10.88
C VAL A 19 3.81 25.95 -10.10
N THR A 20 4.81 26.37 -9.31
CA THR A 20 5.59 25.45 -8.47
C THR A 20 4.69 24.71 -7.47
N LYS A 21 3.83 25.43 -6.74
CA LYS A 21 2.87 24.82 -5.82
C LYS A 21 1.90 23.87 -6.51
N TYR A 22 1.41 24.23 -7.69
CA TYR A 22 0.53 23.36 -8.47
C TYR A 22 1.23 22.05 -8.86
N ILE A 23 2.49 22.12 -9.30
CA ILE A 23 3.29 20.92 -9.63
C ILE A 23 3.46 20.03 -8.40
N GLU A 24 3.76 20.61 -7.23
CA GLU A 24 3.90 19.86 -5.98
C GLU A 24 2.61 19.13 -5.60
N VAL A 25 1.46 19.82 -5.64
CA VAL A 25 0.15 19.22 -5.35
C VAL A 25 -0.19 18.15 -6.38
N ASN A 26 0.03 18.40 -7.66
CA ASN A 26 -0.27 17.44 -8.72
C ASN A 26 0.57 16.16 -8.57
N ASN A 27 1.86 16.30 -8.28
CA ASN A 27 2.74 15.15 -8.02
C ASN A 27 2.32 14.38 -6.76
N TYR A 28 1.77 15.08 -5.76
CA TYR A 28 1.21 14.43 -4.58
C TYR A 28 -0.02 13.58 -4.92
N LEU A 29 -0.98 14.13 -5.67
CA LEU A 29 -2.22 13.45 -6.03
C LEU A 29 -1.96 12.23 -6.94
N LYS A 30 -1.02 12.34 -7.88
CA LYS A 30 -0.59 11.21 -8.74
C LYS A 30 -0.19 9.96 -7.97
N LYS A 31 0.41 10.11 -6.78
CA LYS A 31 0.78 8.95 -5.96
C LYS A 31 -0.44 8.18 -5.47
N TYR A 32 -1.53 8.87 -5.16
CA TYR A 32 -2.81 8.25 -4.78
C TYR A 32 -3.50 7.62 -5.98
N GLU A 33 -3.44 8.24 -7.16
CA GLU A 33 -3.98 7.66 -8.40
C GLU A 33 -3.33 6.30 -8.69
N ILE A 34 -1.99 6.21 -8.59
CA ILE A 34 -1.26 4.95 -8.78
C ILE A 34 -1.66 3.90 -7.72
N LEU A 35 -1.88 4.30 -6.46
CA LEU A 35 -2.37 3.39 -5.42
C LEU A 35 -3.73 2.81 -5.78
N ILE A 36 -4.66 3.65 -6.26
CA ILE A 36 -5.99 3.21 -6.67
C ILE A 36 -5.88 2.22 -7.84
N GLU A 37 -5.10 2.54 -8.87
CA GLU A 37 -4.90 1.65 -10.02
C GLU A 37 -4.32 0.28 -9.61
N LYS A 38 -3.38 0.26 -8.67
CA LYS A 38 -2.79 -0.99 -8.15
C LYS A 38 -3.78 -1.76 -7.28
N LEU A 39 -4.61 -1.07 -6.50
CA LEU A 39 -5.68 -1.67 -5.71
C LEU A 39 -6.74 -2.32 -6.62
N GLU A 40 -7.16 -1.63 -7.68
CA GLU A 40 -8.14 -2.13 -8.66
C GLU A 40 -7.67 -3.42 -9.37
N LYS A 41 -6.35 -3.58 -9.56
CA LYS A 41 -5.75 -4.80 -10.14
C LYS A 41 -5.65 -5.96 -9.14
N SER A 42 -5.80 -5.70 -7.84
CA SER A 42 -5.71 -6.72 -6.80
C SER A 42 -7.03 -7.49 -6.67
N VAL A 43 -7.06 -8.70 -7.23
CA VAL A 43 -8.23 -9.60 -7.15
C VAL A 43 -8.64 -9.98 -5.73
N SER A 44 -7.70 -9.91 -4.78
CA SER A 44 -7.99 -10.25 -3.38
C SER A 44 -8.51 -9.09 -2.55
N LEU A 45 -8.55 -7.87 -3.10
CA LEU A 45 -9.00 -6.65 -2.43
C LEU A 45 -10.29 -6.10 -3.06
N ASN A 46 -11.15 -6.99 -3.58
CA ASN A 46 -12.38 -6.65 -4.27
C ASN A 46 -13.41 -5.91 -3.41
N GLU A 47 -13.53 -6.24 -2.13
CA GLU A 47 -14.44 -5.54 -1.21
C GLU A 47 -13.93 -4.12 -0.92
N LEU A 48 -12.61 -3.92 -0.75
CA LEU A 48 -12.03 -2.58 -0.70
C LEU A 48 -12.26 -1.81 -2.01
N ASN A 49 -12.09 -2.45 -3.17
CA ASN A 49 -12.39 -1.84 -4.48
C ASN A 49 -13.86 -1.40 -4.60
N ARG A 50 -14.82 -2.22 -4.17
CA ARG A 50 -16.24 -1.86 -4.16
C ARG A 50 -16.56 -0.64 -3.29
N LYS A 51 -15.85 -0.47 -2.17
CA LYS A 51 -16.06 0.70 -1.29
C LYS A 51 -15.69 2.01 -1.99
N ILE A 52 -14.66 2.00 -2.83
CA ILE A 52 -14.20 3.18 -3.55
C ILE A 52 -14.91 3.37 -4.89
N GLU A 53 -15.55 2.34 -5.44
CA GLU A 53 -16.19 2.36 -6.75
C GLU A 53 -17.13 3.57 -6.94
N SER A 54 -16.97 4.25 -8.07
CA SER A 54 -17.81 5.37 -8.48
C SER A 54 -17.67 5.62 -9.98
N ALA A 55 -18.76 5.98 -10.65
CA ALA A 55 -18.72 6.47 -12.04
C ALA A 55 -18.09 7.86 -12.17
N ASN A 56 -17.92 8.59 -11.05
CA ASN A 56 -17.24 9.88 -11.01
C ASN A 56 -15.83 9.68 -10.43
N GLU A 57 -14.80 9.92 -11.24
CA GLU A 57 -13.40 9.73 -10.85
C GLU A 57 -13.00 10.58 -9.63
N ILE A 58 -13.52 11.80 -9.50
CA ILE A 58 -13.25 12.65 -8.33
C ILE A 58 -13.85 12.01 -7.08
N MET A 59 -15.07 11.47 -7.18
CA MET A 59 -15.71 10.79 -6.05
C MET A 59 -14.99 9.49 -5.68
N LYS A 60 -14.54 8.71 -6.67
CA LYS A 60 -13.70 7.52 -6.45
C LYS A 60 -12.45 7.88 -5.66
N PHE A 61 -11.76 8.94 -6.11
CA PHE A 61 -10.55 9.44 -5.48
C PHE A 61 -10.79 9.92 -4.04
N LEU A 62 -11.87 10.68 -3.80
CA LEU A 62 -12.23 11.15 -2.45
C LEU A 62 -12.56 10.01 -1.49
N LYS A 63 -13.33 9.01 -1.94
CA LYS A 63 -13.60 7.79 -1.17
C LYS A 63 -12.32 7.02 -0.83
N PHE A 64 -11.40 6.91 -1.79
CA PHE A 64 -10.11 6.28 -1.53
C PHE A 64 -9.32 7.04 -0.47
N ILE A 65 -9.24 8.37 -0.56
CA ILE A 65 -8.57 9.20 0.46
C ILE A 65 -9.22 9.03 1.82
N GLU A 66 -10.55 8.96 1.91
CA GLU A 66 -11.26 8.73 3.17
C GLU A 66 -10.84 7.40 3.83
N ILE A 67 -10.76 6.32 3.05
CA ILE A 67 -10.37 5.00 3.56
C ILE A 67 -8.89 4.97 3.89
N PHE A 68 -8.04 5.36 2.95
CA PHE A 68 -6.58 5.35 3.08
C PHE A 68 -6.09 6.31 4.16
N GLY A 69 -6.75 7.45 4.31
CA GLY A 69 -6.44 8.49 5.30
C GLY A 69 -6.54 8.02 6.76
N ASN A 70 -7.22 6.89 7.01
CA ASN A 70 -7.23 6.24 8.33
C ASN A 70 -5.90 5.54 8.67
N GLY A 71 -4.94 5.50 7.74
CA GLY A 71 -3.55 5.08 7.98
C GLY A 71 -3.44 3.62 8.41
N GLU A 72 -3.20 3.38 9.70
CA GLU A 72 -3.04 2.01 10.22
C GLU A 72 -4.32 1.17 10.07
N ASP A 73 -5.50 1.79 10.13
CA ASP A 73 -6.77 1.09 9.94
C ASP A 73 -6.92 0.56 8.50
N PHE A 74 -6.43 1.31 7.51
CA PHE A 74 -6.37 0.85 6.13
C PHE A 74 -5.48 -0.38 5.99
N LEU A 75 -4.31 -0.39 6.63
CA LEU A 75 -3.42 -1.54 6.64
C LEU A 75 -4.13 -2.77 7.24
N ARG A 76 -4.78 -2.60 8.40
CA ARG A 76 -5.56 -3.68 9.04
C ARG A 76 -6.63 -4.23 8.09
N ASP A 77 -7.36 -3.36 7.40
CA ASP A 77 -8.44 -3.77 6.52
C ASP A 77 -7.90 -4.53 5.29
N ILE A 78 -6.79 -4.07 4.70
CA ILE A 78 -6.04 -4.83 3.67
C ILE A 78 -5.67 -6.22 4.16
N TYR A 79 -5.10 -6.33 5.36
CA TYR A 79 -4.67 -7.63 5.90
C TYR A 79 -5.85 -8.58 6.11
N LYS A 80 -6.96 -8.07 6.65
CA LYS A 80 -8.18 -8.88 6.87
C LYS A 80 -8.70 -9.44 5.56
N GLU A 81 -8.79 -8.61 4.54
CA GLU A 81 -9.35 -9.01 3.26
C GLU A 81 -8.44 -9.99 2.52
N PHE A 82 -7.13 -9.72 2.46
CA PHE A 82 -6.16 -10.70 1.96
C PHE A 82 -6.29 -12.02 2.72
N LYS A 83 -6.32 -11.98 4.06
CA LYS A 83 -6.44 -13.18 4.88
C LYS A 83 -7.70 -13.98 4.57
N GLU A 84 -8.84 -13.33 4.52
CA GLU A 84 -10.12 -13.98 4.22
C GLU A 84 -10.09 -14.64 2.83
N LYS A 85 -9.67 -13.88 1.81
CA LYS A 85 -9.69 -14.36 0.44
C LYS A 85 -8.65 -15.45 0.19
N LYS A 86 -7.42 -15.27 0.66
CA LYS A 86 -6.29 -16.17 0.42
C LYS A 86 -6.40 -17.48 1.19
N ILE A 87 -6.99 -17.46 2.39
CA ILE A 87 -7.30 -18.70 3.12
C ILE A 87 -8.41 -19.49 2.42
N THR A 88 -9.44 -18.79 1.92
CA THR A 88 -10.58 -19.42 1.23
C THR A 88 -10.14 -20.06 -0.09
N ASP A 89 -9.45 -19.30 -0.94
CA ASP A 89 -9.09 -19.74 -2.29
C ASP A 89 -7.81 -20.58 -2.30
N LYS A 90 -6.98 -20.47 -1.25
CA LYS A 90 -5.64 -21.10 -1.14
C LYS A 90 -4.71 -20.77 -2.31
N ILE A 91 -4.82 -19.55 -2.83
CA ILE A 91 -3.98 -19.03 -3.91
C ILE A 91 -2.94 -18.07 -3.29
N PRO A 92 -1.64 -18.17 -3.62
CA PRO A 92 -0.62 -17.21 -3.19
C PRO A 92 -0.88 -15.78 -3.65
N LEU A 93 -0.08 -14.83 -3.17
CA LEU A 93 -0.08 -13.45 -3.69
C LEU A 93 0.38 -13.44 -5.15
N THR A 94 -0.34 -12.71 -5.99
CA THR A 94 0.03 -12.49 -7.39
C THR A 94 1.12 -11.41 -7.49
N THR A 95 1.72 -11.28 -8.67
CA THR A 95 2.71 -10.23 -8.94
C THR A 95 2.13 -8.83 -8.71
N GLU A 96 0.90 -8.58 -9.16
CA GLU A 96 0.21 -7.30 -9.00
C GLU A 96 -0.02 -6.95 -7.52
N GLU A 97 -0.35 -7.95 -6.70
CA GLU A 97 -0.55 -7.77 -5.27
C GLU A 97 0.77 -7.51 -4.54
N ILE A 98 1.87 -8.15 -4.95
CA ILE A 98 3.22 -7.87 -4.45
C ILE A 98 3.65 -6.45 -4.82
N GLU A 99 3.40 -6.01 -6.07
CA GLU A 99 3.68 -4.64 -6.49
C GLU A 99 2.85 -3.60 -5.72
N LEU A 100 1.59 -3.91 -5.40
CA LEU A 100 0.76 -3.06 -4.55
C LEU A 100 1.37 -2.94 -3.15
N ILE A 101 1.77 -4.05 -2.54
CA ILE A 101 2.44 -4.07 -1.22
C ILE A 101 3.70 -3.20 -1.25
N ASP A 102 4.51 -3.32 -2.29
CA ASP A 102 5.73 -2.53 -2.45
C ASP A 102 5.47 -1.05 -2.55
N TYR A 103 4.46 -0.68 -3.34
CA TYR A 103 4.09 0.72 -3.50
C TYR A 103 3.49 1.31 -2.22
N ILE A 104 2.71 0.56 -1.45
CA ILE A 104 2.22 0.99 -0.14
C ILE A 104 3.41 1.21 0.81
N ASN A 105 4.37 0.28 0.87
CA ASN A 105 5.54 0.43 1.72
C ASN A 105 6.37 1.67 1.34
N GLU A 106 6.59 1.91 0.04
CA GLU A 106 7.26 3.12 -0.44
C GLU A 106 6.51 4.38 -0.03
N PHE A 107 5.21 4.41 -0.26
CA PHE A 107 4.36 5.54 0.12
C PHE A 107 4.47 5.84 1.63
N PHE A 108 4.43 4.81 2.48
CA PHE A 108 4.54 5.00 3.93
C PHE A 108 5.93 5.47 4.39
N ARG A 109 7.00 4.99 3.75
CA ARG A 109 8.37 5.46 4.02
C ARG A 109 8.52 6.94 3.67
N GLU A 110 8.08 7.33 2.48
CA GLU A 110 8.21 8.72 1.99
C GLU A 110 7.32 9.71 2.73
N LYS A 111 6.10 9.31 3.13
CA LYS A 111 5.10 10.22 3.71
C LYS A 111 5.10 10.26 5.22
N TYR A 112 5.29 9.11 5.85
CA TYR A 112 5.20 8.99 7.31
C TYR A 112 6.55 8.72 7.98
N ASN A 113 7.66 8.77 7.22
CA ASN A 113 9.03 8.54 7.70
C ASN A 113 9.19 7.21 8.46
N TYR A 114 8.49 6.18 8.02
CA TYR A 114 8.73 4.83 8.53
C TYR A 114 10.12 4.36 8.09
N ASN A 115 10.88 3.80 9.03
CA ASN A 115 12.21 3.24 8.78
C ASN A 115 12.19 1.74 8.43
N HIS A 116 10.99 1.16 8.27
CA HIS A 116 10.75 -0.24 7.96
C HIS A 116 9.47 -0.39 7.14
N ASP A 117 9.30 -1.56 6.54
CA ASP A 117 8.10 -1.90 5.78
C ASP A 117 6.91 -2.13 6.73
N VAL A 118 5.81 -1.42 6.48
CA VAL A 118 4.57 -1.58 7.25
C VAL A 118 3.84 -2.86 6.88
N LEU A 119 3.94 -3.27 5.61
CA LEU A 119 3.51 -4.55 5.09
C LEU A 119 4.72 -5.46 4.89
N MET A 120 4.91 -6.41 5.81
CA MET A 120 6.07 -7.29 5.81
C MET A 120 5.97 -8.34 4.71
N LYS A 121 6.95 -8.31 3.80
CA LYS A 121 7.13 -9.31 2.76
C LYS A 121 7.99 -10.48 3.23
N VAL A 122 7.86 -11.60 2.52
CA VAL A 122 8.75 -12.75 2.63
C VAL A 122 9.21 -13.15 1.24
N ASN A 123 10.45 -13.63 1.15
CA ASN A 123 11.04 -14.10 -0.09
C ASN A 123 10.82 -15.61 -0.21
N VAL A 124 9.94 -15.99 -1.13
CA VAL A 124 9.69 -17.38 -1.50
C VAL A 124 10.98 -18.05 -1.96
N ASN A 125 11.23 -19.27 -1.50
CA ASN A 125 12.44 -20.08 -1.77
C ASN A 125 13.77 -19.48 -1.29
N GLN A 126 13.74 -18.46 -0.44
CA GLN A 126 14.94 -17.86 0.15
C GLN A 126 14.83 -17.75 1.66
N ASP A 127 13.71 -17.24 2.15
CA ASP A 127 13.53 -17.01 3.59
C ASP A 127 13.28 -18.33 4.33
N LYS A 128 13.97 -18.46 5.47
CA LYS A 128 13.65 -19.50 6.45
C LYS A 128 12.40 -19.11 7.21
N PHE A 129 11.67 -20.11 7.68
CA PHE A 129 10.50 -19.85 8.50
C PHE A 129 10.88 -19.20 9.84
N ASP A 130 10.25 -18.07 10.12
CA ASP A 130 10.38 -17.37 11.39
C ASP A 130 9.02 -17.29 12.10
N LYS A 131 8.84 -18.12 13.12
CA LYS A 131 7.61 -18.18 13.93
C LYS A 131 7.24 -16.85 14.60
N SER A 132 8.18 -15.91 14.75
CA SER A 132 7.93 -14.62 15.38
C SER A 132 7.11 -13.70 14.47
N ILE A 133 7.29 -13.83 13.16
CA ILE A 133 6.71 -12.95 12.14
C ILE A 133 5.90 -13.69 11.06
N MET A 134 5.93 -15.02 11.04
CA MET A 134 5.23 -15.86 10.07
C MET A 134 4.32 -16.90 10.75
N GLN A 135 3.28 -17.33 10.04
CA GLN A 135 2.42 -18.45 10.39
C GLN A 135 2.09 -19.29 9.14
N ASP A 136 1.99 -20.60 9.29
CA ASP A 136 1.60 -21.49 8.19
C ASP A 136 0.09 -21.43 7.92
N ILE A 137 -0.29 -21.45 6.65
CA ILE A 137 -1.68 -21.40 6.21
C ILE A 137 -2.47 -22.67 6.55
N LEU A 138 -1.81 -23.84 6.54
CA LEU A 138 -2.45 -25.14 6.82
C LEU A 138 -2.36 -25.50 8.30
N LYS A 139 -1.23 -25.18 8.94
CA LYS A 139 -0.97 -25.51 10.33
C LYS A 139 -0.36 -24.32 11.08
N PRO A 140 -1.16 -23.33 11.49
CA PRO A 140 -0.67 -22.12 12.14
C PRO A 140 0.23 -22.34 13.37
N SER A 141 0.13 -23.51 14.00
CA SER A 141 0.92 -23.94 15.17
C SER A 141 2.07 -24.90 14.86
N ASP A 142 2.23 -25.39 13.62
CA ASP A 142 3.28 -26.35 13.22
C ASP A 142 4.41 -25.60 12.49
N PHE A 143 5.55 -25.49 13.16
CA PHE A 143 6.66 -24.61 12.74
C PHE A 143 7.84 -25.38 12.14
N ASN A 144 7.60 -26.60 11.66
CA ASN A 144 8.65 -27.57 11.33
C ASN A 144 9.17 -27.50 9.88
N PHE A 145 8.94 -26.42 9.15
CA PHE A 145 9.42 -26.28 7.77
C PHE A 145 10.66 -25.40 7.68
N LYS A 146 11.51 -25.69 6.70
CA LYS A 146 12.83 -25.07 6.58
C LYS A 146 12.82 -23.79 5.76
N ILE A 147 11.96 -23.74 4.76
CA ILE A 147 11.93 -22.64 3.79
C ILE A 147 10.50 -22.31 3.39
N VAL A 148 10.25 -21.02 3.15
CA VAL A 148 8.98 -20.53 2.61
C VAL A 148 8.82 -21.00 1.17
N GLU A 149 7.75 -21.74 0.90
CA GLU A 149 7.39 -22.23 -0.44
C GLU A 149 6.39 -21.30 -1.12
N GLU A 150 5.39 -20.80 -0.37
CA GLU A 150 4.34 -19.93 -0.89
C GLU A 150 4.04 -18.80 0.09
N PHE A 151 3.68 -17.63 -0.43
CA PHE A 151 3.38 -16.42 0.33
C PHE A 151 1.95 -15.95 0.04
N TYR A 152 1.12 -15.80 1.07
CA TYR A 152 -0.32 -15.58 0.92
C TYR A 152 -0.79 -14.23 1.45
N VAL A 153 -0.26 -13.77 2.57
CA VAL A 153 -0.72 -12.52 3.21
C VAL A 153 0.48 -11.80 3.81
N PRO A 154 0.72 -10.52 3.50
CA PRO A 154 1.80 -9.76 4.13
C PRO A 154 1.55 -9.62 5.63
N GLY A 155 2.60 -9.64 6.43
CA GLY A 155 2.50 -9.26 7.83
C GLY A 155 2.23 -7.76 7.97
N ILE A 156 1.78 -7.32 9.14
CA ILE A 156 1.69 -5.89 9.45
C ILE A 156 2.54 -5.59 10.67
N LYS A 157 3.41 -4.59 10.55
CA LYS A 157 4.16 -4.07 11.67
C LYS A 157 4.05 -2.55 11.74
N THR A 158 3.27 -2.08 12.70
CA THR A 158 3.11 -0.66 13.05
C THR A 158 3.24 -0.49 14.56
N LYS A 159 2.94 0.70 15.08
CA LYS A 159 2.88 0.90 16.53
C LYS A 159 1.69 0.16 17.15
N SER A 160 0.56 0.07 16.44
CA SER A 160 -0.67 -0.52 16.95
C SER A 160 -0.88 -1.98 16.52
N TYR A 161 -0.24 -2.42 15.44
CA TYR A 161 -0.45 -3.75 14.86
C TYR A 161 0.83 -4.54 14.71
N ASN A 162 0.74 -5.83 15.04
CA ASN A 162 1.78 -6.83 14.82
C ASN A 162 1.13 -8.12 14.33
N PHE A 163 0.76 -8.14 13.04
CA PHE A 163 0.19 -9.31 12.39
C PHE A 163 1.28 -10.08 11.64
N LYS A 164 1.23 -11.41 11.75
CA LYS A 164 2.20 -12.29 11.09
C LYS A 164 1.85 -12.48 9.63
N SER A 165 2.87 -12.57 8.79
CA SER A 165 2.74 -13.01 7.40
C SER A 165 2.16 -14.43 7.36
N ILE A 166 1.26 -14.69 6.41
CA ILE A 166 0.74 -16.04 6.16
C ILE A 166 1.50 -16.64 4.98
N VAL A 167 2.07 -17.81 5.22
CA VAL A 167 2.93 -18.52 4.28
C VAL A 167 2.58 -20.00 4.26
N LYS A 168 3.16 -20.74 3.33
CA LYS A 168 3.24 -22.19 3.42
C LYS A 168 4.68 -22.63 3.29
N GLY A 169 5.03 -23.62 4.10
CA GLY A 169 6.37 -24.15 4.17
C GLY A 169 6.62 -25.47 3.45
N ARG A 170 7.87 -25.69 3.04
CA ARG A 170 8.38 -27.03 2.72
C ARG A 170 9.51 -27.46 3.68
N LYS A 171 9.53 -28.76 4.00
CA LYS A 171 10.51 -29.38 4.93
C LYS A 171 11.90 -29.55 4.34
#